data_AF-A0A2K4XB37-F1
#
_entry.id   AF-A0A2K4XB37-F1
#
_cell.length_a   1.000
_cell.length_b   1.000
_cell.length_c   1.000
_cell.angle_alpha   90.00
_cell.angle_beta   90.00
_cell.angle_gamma   90.00
#
_symmetry.space_group_name_H-M   'P 1'
#
loop_
_entity.id
_entity.type
_entity.pdbx_description
1 polymer ?
#
loop_
_entity_poly.entity_id
_entity_poly.type
_entity_poly.pdbx_seq_one_letter_code
_entity_poly.pdbx_strand_id
1 'polypeptide(L)'
;MYFRWICVLLIFPSPWLLKAQEPPEALIALPDTCVALREGRNCYADVTLTWEQPVIGNYCLRDATSKYIMQCWLKQQSGTFNYAFDSQQSISFELFDSNTAKVISTAEVKLQWVYQNRQKKRRWRLF
;
A
#
# COMPACT_ATOMS: atom_id res chain seq x y z
N MET A 1 -14.31 61.51 32.70
CA MET A 1 -14.86 60.36 31.96
C MET A 1 -13.72 59.72 31.18
N TYR A 2 -13.15 58.62 31.67
CA TYR A 2 -12.11 57.84 31.00
C TYR A 2 -12.67 56.42 30.80
N PHE A 3 -13.05 56.09 29.57
CA PHE A 3 -13.66 54.79 29.27
C PHE A 3 -12.55 53.81 28.85
N ARG A 4 -12.19 52.93 29.78
CA ARG A 4 -11.39 51.72 29.59
C ARG A 4 -12.06 50.84 28.54
N TRP A 5 -11.35 50.47 27.49
CA TRP A 5 -11.71 49.29 26.69
C TRP A 5 -10.47 48.45 26.40
N ILE A 6 -10.41 47.33 27.12
CA ILE A 6 -9.46 46.24 26.95
C ILE A 6 -10.09 45.29 25.93
N CYS A 7 -9.62 45.32 24.69
CA CYS A 7 -9.99 44.31 23.69
C CYS A 7 -9.09 43.09 23.90
N VAL A 8 -9.62 42.10 24.62
CA VAL A 8 -9.06 40.75 24.68
C VAL A 8 -9.27 40.09 23.32
N LEU A 9 -8.22 40.06 22.49
CA LEU A 9 -8.15 39.25 21.28
C LEU A 9 -8.05 37.77 21.69
N LEU A 10 -9.19 37.09 21.75
CA LEU A 10 -9.26 35.63 21.82
C LEU A 10 -8.82 35.06 20.48
N ILE A 11 -7.52 34.75 20.37
CA ILE A 11 -6.94 33.95 19.29
C ILE A 11 -7.39 32.51 19.55
N PHE A 12 -8.47 32.08 18.91
CA PHE A 12 -8.82 30.66 18.82
C PHE A 12 -7.89 30.00 17.79
N PRO A 13 -7.01 29.06 18.17
CA PRO A 13 -6.23 28.32 17.21
C PRO A 13 -7.17 27.34 16.50
N SER A 14 -7.48 27.62 15.24
CA SER A 14 -8.17 26.65 14.38
C SER A 14 -7.24 25.44 14.18
N PRO A 15 -7.62 24.22 14.57
CA PRO A 15 -6.85 23.05 14.22
C PRO A 15 -7.04 22.81 12.72
N TRP A 16 -6.06 23.18 11.90
CA TRP A 16 -6.01 22.71 10.53
C TRP A 16 -5.79 21.20 10.58
N LEU A 17 -6.81 20.45 10.15
CA LEU A 17 -6.73 19.02 9.95
C LEU A 17 -5.73 18.77 8.80
N LEU A 18 -4.54 18.22 9.09
CA LEU A 18 -3.67 17.71 8.03
C LEU A 18 -4.30 16.47 7.42
N LYS A 19 -4.74 16.58 6.17
CA LYS A 19 -5.12 15.42 5.35
C LYS A 19 -3.84 14.82 4.77
N ALA A 20 -3.59 13.54 5.02
CA ALA A 20 -2.47 12.83 4.39
C ALA A 20 -2.72 12.82 2.87
N GLN A 21 -1.89 13.54 2.12
CA GLN A 21 -1.91 13.54 0.66
C GLN A 21 -1.09 12.34 0.20
N GLU A 22 -1.75 11.23 -0.08
CA GLU A 22 -1.13 10.11 -0.78
C GLU A 22 -0.79 10.57 -2.21
N PRO A 23 0.44 10.37 -2.68
CA PRO A 23 0.92 10.98 -3.92
C PRO A 23 0.08 10.51 -5.12
N PRO A 24 -0.32 11.43 -6.03
CA PRO A 24 -1.24 11.16 -7.14
C PRO A 24 -0.69 10.22 -8.23
N GLU A 25 0.53 9.69 -8.05
CA GLU A 25 1.24 8.82 -8.98
C GLU A 25 1.44 7.39 -8.43
N ALA A 26 0.78 7.08 -7.31
CA ALA A 26 0.97 5.81 -6.61
C ALA A 26 0.19 4.66 -7.28
N LEU A 27 0.87 3.53 -7.46
CA LEU A 27 0.24 2.23 -7.58
C LEU A 27 -0.28 1.84 -6.19
N ILE A 28 -1.55 1.43 -6.11
CA ILE A 28 -2.22 1.08 -4.86
C ILE A 28 -2.70 -0.37 -4.96
N ALA A 29 -2.36 -1.18 -3.96
CA ALA A 29 -2.86 -2.54 -3.79
C ALA A 29 -3.91 -2.55 -2.66
N LEU A 30 -5.11 -3.06 -2.93
CA LEU A 30 -6.16 -3.20 -1.93
C LEU A 30 -6.74 -4.62 -1.92
N PRO A 31 -6.64 -5.38 -0.82
CA PRO A 31 -5.92 -5.05 0.41
C PRO A 31 -4.39 -5.07 0.21
N ASP A 32 -3.69 -4.25 0.98
CA ASP A 32 -2.21 -4.21 1.04
C ASP A 32 -1.63 -5.28 1.98
N THR A 33 -2.49 -6.02 2.67
CA THR A 33 -2.13 -7.03 3.65
C THR A 33 -2.99 -8.29 3.45
N CYS A 34 -2.32 -9.43 3.40
CA CYS A 34 -2.95 -10.74 3.37
C CYS A 34 -2.67 -11.46 4.68
N VAL A 35 -3.71 -11.86 5.42
CA VAL A 35 -3.57 -12.50 6.72
C VAL A 35 -3.83 -14.00 6.61
N ALA A 36 -2.82 -14.81 6.88
CA ALA A 36 -2.95 -16.26 6.99
C ALA A 36 -2.90 -16.73 8.45
N LEU A 37 -3.71 -17.75 8.76
CA LEU A 37 -3.91 -18.22 10.14
C LEU A 37 -2.64 -18.80 10.77
N ARG A 38 -1.88 -19.58 10.00
CA ARG A 38 -0.66 -20.27 10.44
C ARG A 38 0.48 -19.97 9.49
N GLU A 39 1.64 -19.72 10.06
CA GLU A 39 2.90 -19.57 9.34
C GLU A 39 3.17 -20.75 8.39
N GLY A 40 3.65 -20.43 7.17
CA GLY A 40 4.01 -21.40 6.14
C GLY A 40 2.85 -21.91 5.29
N ARG A 41 1.63 -21.35 5.43
CA ARG A 41 0.51 -21.62 4.51
C ARG A 41 0.37 -20.50 3.48
N ASN A 42 -0.09 -20.83 2.29
CA ASN A 42 -0.48 -19.82 1.30
C ASN A 42 -1.58 -18.94 1.89
N CYS A 43 -1.43 -17.63 1.69
CA CYS A 43 -2.50 -16.68 1.93
C CYS A 43 -3.25 -16.44 0.63
N TYR A 44 -4.58 -16.39 0.75
CA TYR A 44 -5.49 -16.21 -0.37
C TYR A 44 -6.24 -14.90 -0.18
N ALA A 45 -6.11 -13.99 -1.14
CA ALA A 45 -6.86 -12.74 -1.17
C ALA A 45 -7.07 -12.27 -2.61
N ASP A 46 -8.24 -11.71 -2.88
CA ASP A 46 -8.46 -10.98 -4.12
C ASP A 46 -7.94 -9.55 -3.92
N VAL A 47 -6.84 -9.22 -4.60
CA VAL A 47 -6.19 -7.92 -4.54
C VAL A 47 -6.53 -7.12 -5.78
N THR A 48 -7.08 -5.94 -5.58
CA THR A 48 -7.29 -4.96 -6.65
C THR A 48 -6.11 -3.99 -6.68
N LEU A 49 -5.37 -4.01 -7.78
CA LEU A 49 -4.30 -3.07 -8.09
C LEU A 49 -4.87 -1.93 -8.92
N THR A 50 -4.75 -0.71 -8.42
CA THR A 50 -5.20 0.52 -9.09
C THR A 50 -4.04 1.48 -9.27
N TRP A 51 -4.03 2.19 -10.39
CA TRP A 51 -3.04 3.23 -10.64
C TRP A 51 -3.66 4.36 -11.45
N GLU A 52 -3.11 5.55 -11.25
CA GLU A 52 -3.42 6.76 -11.99
C GLU A 52 -2.13 7.53 -12.24
N GLN A 53 -2.05 8.21 -13.38
CA GLN A 53 -0.91 9.04 -13.79
C GLN A 53 -1.41 10.41 -14.26
N PRO A 54 -0.58 11.47 -14.19
CA PRO A 54 -0.98 12.79 -14.67
C PRO A 54 -0.99 12.91 -16.21
N VAL A 55 -0.36 11.97 -16.92
CA VAL A 55 -0.19 12.02 -18.38
C VAL A 55 -0.67 10.70 -18.98
N ILE A 56 -1.29 10.78 -20.17
CA ILE A 56 -1.64 9.59 -20.96
C ILE A 56 -0.35 8.95 -21.49
N GLY A 57 -0.18 7.66 -21.22
CA GLY A 57 1.05 6.95 -21.56
C GLY A 57 0.83 5.45 -21.78
N ASN A 58 1.95 4.74 -21.94
CA ASN A 58 1.97 3.28 -22.02
C ASN A 58 2.57 2.75 -20.72
N TYR A 59 1.73 2.14 -19.91
CA TYR A 59 2.08 1.71 -18.56
C TYR A 59 1.88 0.21 -18.42
N CYS A 60 2.84 -0.46 -17.81
CA CYS A 60 2.80 -1.90 -17.57
C CYS A 60 2.99 -2.20 -16.09
N LEU A 61 2.20 -3.15 -15.61
CA LEU A 61 2.28 -3.74 -14.29
C LEU A 61 3.09 -5.05 -14.37
N ARG A 62 4.04 -5.23 -13.46
CA ARG A 62 4.83 -6.45 -13.35
C ARG A 62 5.09 -6.85 -11.91
N ASP A 63 5.48 -8.10 -11.72
CA ASP A 63 6.10 -8.56 -10.49
C ASP A 63 7.49 -7.93 -10.33
N ALA A 64 7.80 -7.39 -9.15
CA ALA A 64 9.07 -6.73 -8.89
C ALA A 64 10.26 -7.72 -8.86
N THR A 65 10.02 -8.97 -8.49
CA THR A 65 11.06 -10.00 -8.30
C THR A 65 11.32 -10.75 -9.60
N SER A 66 10.30 -11.38 -10.16
CA SER A 66 10.40 -12.19 -11.39
C SER A 66 10.44 -11.34 -12.66
N LYS A 67 10.08 -10.06 -12.57
CA LYS A 67 9.90 -9.13 -13.71
C LYS A 67 8.86 -9.61 -14.73
N TYR A 68 8.01 -10.55 -14.35
CA TYR A 68 6.90 -11.02 -15.17
C TYR A 68 5.86 -9.91 -15.36
N ILE A 69 5.59 -9.55 -16.62
CA ILE A 69 4.60 -8.54 -16.98
C ILE A 69 3.21 -9.16 -16.91
N MET A 70 2.35 -8.59 -16.07
CA MET A 70 1.00 -9.09 -15.82
C MET A 70 -0.03 -8.43 -16.74
N GLN A 71 0.05 -7.10 -16.88
CA GLN A 71 -0.91 -6.32 -17.66
C GLN A 71 -0.25 -5.05 -18.16
N CYS A 72 -0.58 -4.66 -19.39
CA CYS A 72 -0.20 -3.34 -19.93
C CYS A 72 -1.45 -2.58 -20.37
N TRP A 73 -1.39 -1.26 -20.23
CA TRP A 73 -2.38 -0.32 -20.72
C TRP A 73 -1.70 0.65 -21.67
N LEU A 74 -2.22 0.73 -22.89
CA LEU A 74 -1.66 1.56 -23.96
C LEU A 74 -2.50 2.81 -24.14
N LYS A 75 -1.86 3.98 -24.17
CA LYS A 75 -2.51 5.30 -24.23
C LYS A 75 -3.62 5.46 -23.18
N GLN A 76 -3.32 5.09 -21.96
CA GLN A 76 -4.23 5.24 -20.82
C GLN A 76 -3.60 6.13 -19.76
N GLN A 77 -4.45 6.73 -18.94
CA GLN A 77 -4.05 7.57 -17.81
C GLN A 77 -4.27 6.86 -16.46
N SER A 78 -5.14 5.85 -16.43
CA SER A 78 -5.45 5.07 -15.23
C SER A 78 -5.77 3.63 -15.60
N GLY A 79 -5.70 2.73 -14.63
CA GLY A 79 -6.05 1.34 -14.82
C GLY A 79 -6.36 0.61 -13.53
N THR A 80 -7.00 -0.55 -13.68
CA THR A 80 -7.31 -1.46 -12.57
C THR A 80 -7.06 -2.88 -13.01
N PHE A 81 -6.46 -3.68 -12.13
CA PHE A 81 -6.15 -5.10 -12.36
C PHE A 81 -6.49 -5.90 -11.11
N ASN A 82 -7.28 -6.96 -11.27
CA ASN A 82 -7.60 -7.88 -10.18
C ASN A 82 -6.62 -9.05 -10.21
N TYR A 83 -5.99 -9.29 -9.07
CA TYR A 83 -4.99 -10.32 -8.89
C TYR A 83 -5.43 -11.26 -7.77
N ALA A 84 -5.53 -12.55 -8.08
CA ALA A 84 -5.74 -13.58 -7.08
C ALA A 84 -4.40 -13.83 -6.37
N PHE A 85 -4.20 -13.20 -5.21
CA PHE A 85 -3.02 -13.40 -4.40
C PHE A 85 -3.05 -14.81 -3.80
N ASP A 86 -2.09 -15.64 -4.22
CA ASP A 86 -1.86 -16.98 -3.69
C ASP A 86 -0.36 -17.14 -3.45
N SER A 87 0.09 -16.77 -2.24
CA SER A 87 1.52 -16.79 -1.92
C SER A 87 1.80 -17.08 -0.45
N GLN A 88 2.96 -17.69 -0.22
CA GLN A 88 3.55 -17.89 1.11
C GLN A 88 4.53 -16.77 1.49
N GLN A 89 4.67 -15.75 0.64
CA GLN A 89 5.56 -14.60 0.82
C GLN A 89 4.87 -13.31 0.35
N SER A 90 5.30 -12.16 0.87
CA SER A 90 4.88 -10.86 0.35
C SER A 90 5.28 -10.71 -1.12
N ILE A 91 4.42 -10.10 -1.92
CA ILE A 91 4.69 -9.82 -3.34
C ILE A 91 4.70 -8.30 -3.54
N SER A 92 5.74 -7.82 -4.22
CA SER A 92 5.86 -6.43 -4.65
C SER A 92 5.54 -6.32 -6.13
N PHE A 93 4.75 -5.32 -6.48
CA PHE A 93 4.31 -4.99 -7.84
C PHE A 93 4.93 -3.67 -8.27
N GLU A 94 5.40 -3.60 -9.50
CA GLU A 94 5.95 -2.39 -10.10
C GLU A 94 5.07 -1.92 -11.25
N LEU A 95 4.71 -0.64 -11.24
CA LEU A 95 4.22 0.08 -12.42
C LEU A 95 5.40 0.74 -13.10
N PHE A 96 5.58 0.50 -14.39
CA PHE A 96 6.67 1.10 -15.18
C PHE A 96 6.17 1.58 -16.54
N ASP A 97 6.83 2.60 -17.08
CA ASP A 97 6.59 3.10 -18.44
C ASP A 97 7.23 2.15 -19.45
N SER A 98 6.45 1.63 -20.39
CA SER A 98 6.94 0.62 -21.34
C SER A 98 7.89 1.17 -22.39
N ASN A 99 7.86 2.48 -22.64
CA ASN A 99 8.70 3.14 -23.64
C ASN A 99 10.07 3.50 -23.07
N THR A 100 10.11 3.95 -21.82
CA THR A 100 11.35 4.39 -21.13
C THR A 100 11.94 3.34 -20.20
N ALA A 101 11.21 2.25 -19.93
CA ALA A 101 11.52 1.22 -18.93
C ALA A 101 11.68 1.75 -17.49
N LYS A 102 11.28 3.00 -17.23
CA LYS A 102 11.39 3.64 -15.92
C LYS A 102 10.29 3.12 -14.99
N VAL A 103 10.69 2.65 -13.80
CA VAL A 103 9.74 2.34 -12.72
C VAL A 103 9.17 3.64 -12.16
N ILE A 104 7.86 3.73 -12.13
CA ILE A 104 7.10 4.92 -11.73
C ILE A 104 6.73 4.80 -10.25
N SER A 105 6.14 3.67 -9.87
CA SER A 105 5.68 3.42 -8.51
C SER A 105 5.62 1.92 -8.22
N THR A 106 5.57 1.60 -6.93
CA THR A 106 5.60 0.23 -6.41
C THR A 106 4.53 0.08 -5.34
N ALA A 107 3.85 -1.07 -5.31
CA ALA A 107 2.93 -1.46 -4.25
C ALA A 107 3.31 -2.84 -3.72
N GLU A 108 3.16 -3.07 -2.42
CA GLU A 108 3.45 -4.37 -1.81
C GLU A 108 2.19 -4.92 -1.14
N VAL A 109 1.89 -6.20 -1.40
CA VAL A 109 0.93 -6.96 -0.61
C VAL A 109 1.70 -7.76 0.43
N LYS A 110 1.60 -7.34 1.69
CA LYS A 110 2.34 -7.90 2.81
C LYS A 110 1.65 -9.13 3.36
N LEU A 111 2.39 -10.22 3.49
CA LEU A 111 1.91 -11.41 4.16
C LEU A 111 2.07 -11.27 5.68
N GLN A 112 0.97 -11.44 6.42
CA GLN A 112 0.96 -11.44 7.88
C GLN A 112 0.39 -12.74 8.45
N TRP A 113 0.94 -13.16 9.59
CA TRP A 113 0.53 -14.38 10.28
C TRP A 113 -0.15 -14.05 11.60
N VAL A 114 -1.31 -14.67 11.87
CA VAL A 114 -1.96 -14.56 13.18
C VAL A 114 -1.18 -15.32 14.25
N TYR A 115 -0.87 -16.59 13.98
CA TYR A 115 -0.08 -17.43 14.88
C TYR A 115 1.31 -17.66 14.29
N GLN A 116 2.29 -16.98 14.88
CA GLN A 116 3.71 -17.22 14.63
C GLN A 116 4.17 -18.43 15.43
N ASN A 117 4.94 -19.32 14.81
CA ASN A 117 5.38 -20.55 15.45
C ASN A 117 6.57 -20.27 16.38
N ARG A 118 6.34 -19.55 17.48
CA ARG A 118 7.37 -19.27 18.47
C ARG A 118 7.67 -20.55 19.24
N GLN A 119 8.91 -21.04 19.17
CA GLN A 119 9.33 -22.16 20.01
C GLN A 119 9.05 -21.86 21.48
N LYS A 120 8.08 -22.56 22.05
CA LYS A 120 7.78 -22.49 23.49
C LYS A 120 9.01 -22.97 24.23
N LYS A 121 9.71 -22.08 24.96
CA LYS A 121 10.79 -22.49 25.87
C LYS A 121 10.24 -23.58 26.80
N ARG A 122 10.72 -24.81 26.66
CA ARG A 122 10.37 -25.92 27.57
C ARG A 122 10.87 -25.54 28.96
N ARG A 123 9.95 -25.23 29.88
CA ARG A 123 10.26 -25.22 31.32
C ARG A 123 10.26 -26.67 31.77
N TRP A 124 11.42 -27.16 32.19
CA TRP A 124 11.53 -28.43 32.90
C TRP A 124 10.58 -28.39 34.10
N ARG A 125 9.66 -29.36 34.18
CA ARG A 125 8.92 -29.62 35.41
C ARG A 125 9.60 -30.80 36.08
N LEU A 126 10.04 -30.61 37.32
CA LEU A 126 10.44 -31.70 38.20
C LEU A 126 9.15 -32.40 38.62
N PHE A 127 9.07 -33.70 38.35
CA PHE A 127 7.99 -34.58 38.83
C PHE A 127 8.28 -35.02 40.26
#